data_AF-A0A1W9YV11-F1
#
_entry.id   AF-A0A1W9YV11-F1
#
_cell.length_a   1.000
_cell.length_b   1.000
_cell.length_c   1.000
_cell.angle_alpha   90.00
_cell.angle_beta   90.00
_cell.angle_gamma   90.00
#
_symmetry.space_group_name_H-M   'P 1'
#
loop_
_entity.id
_entity.type
_entity.pdbx_description
1 polymer ?
#
loop_
_entity_poly.entity_id
_entity_poly.type
_entity_poly.pdbx_seq_one_letter_code
_entity_poly.pdbx_strand_id
1 'polypeptide(L)' 'MPGRVEIDDVAPVVSCGVYPAKAVVGEVVPVSAAVWREGHEAVAATLVVRYLGVRYPH' A
#
# COMPACT_ATOMS: atom_id res chain seq x y z
N MET A 1 1.28 -18.76 19.71
CA MET A 1 1.00 -17.32 19.55
C MET A 1 0.81 -17.06 18.07
N PRO A 2 -0.30 -16.49 17.60
CA PRO A 2 -0.44 -16.18 16.18
C PRO A 2 0.68 -15.18 15.82
N GLY A 3 1.52 -15.57 14.84
CA GLY A 3 2.63 -14.75 14.37
C GLY A 3 2.12 -13.48 13.70
N ARG A 4 2.89 -12.39 13.78
CA ARG A 4 2.59 -11.16 13.04
C ARG A 4 2.84 -11.37 11.54
N VAL A 5 2.05 -10.68 10.73
CA VAL A 5 2.29 -10.52 9.30
C VAL A 5 2.99 -9.18 9.13
N GLU A 6 4.12 -9.19 8.42
CA GLU A 6 4.93 -8.03 8.10
C GLU A 6 4.66 -7.58 6.65
N ILE A 7 4.80 -6.28 6.41
CA ILE A 7 4.57 -5.65 5.11
C ILE A 7 5.71 -4.68 4.82
N ASP A 8 6.48 -4.98 3.77
CA ASP A 8 7.64 -4.20 3.33
C ASP A 8 7.48 -3.75 1.87
N ASP A 9 8.39 -2.88 1.42
CA ASP A 9 8.54 -2.45 0.01
C ASP A 9 7.22 -2.02 -0.66
N VAL A 10 6.38 -1.30 0.08
CA VAL A 10 5.11 -0.77 -0.44
C VAL A 10 5.39 0.23 -1.56
N ALA A 11 4.72 0.06 -2.69
CA ALA A 11 4.79 0.97 -3.84
C ALA A 11 3.38 1.21 -4.44
N PRO A 12 3.11 2.42 -4.98
CA PRO A 12 4.04 3.54 -5.13
C PRO A 12 4.17 4.43 -3.88
N VAL A 13 5.40 4.70 -3.46
CA VAL A 13 5.74 5.66 -2.40
C VAL A 13 6.78 6.65 -2.95
N VAL A 14 6.50 7.95 -2.86
CA VAL A 14 7.39 9.01 -3.38
C VAL A 14 8.06 9.71 -2.20
N SER A 15 9.40 9.78 -2.22
CA SER A 15 10.20 10.45 -1.18
C SER A 15 9.81 10.00 0.24
N CYS A 16 9.72 8.68 0.46
CA CYS A 16 9.32 8.10 1.75
C CYS A 16 7.95 8.60 2.26
N GLY A 17 7.03 8.95 1.35
CA GLY A 17 5.68 9.41 1.68
C GLY A 17 5.56 10.92 1.86
N VAL A 18 6.64 11.69 1.68
CA VAL A 18 6.62 13.16 1.77
C VAL A 18 5.74 13.77 0.68
N TYR A 19 5.66 13.12 -0.50
CA TYR A 19 4.82 13.59 -1.59
C TYR A 19 3.83 12.51 -2.03
N PRO A 20 2.61 12.89 -2.44
CA PRO A 20 1.64 11.94 -2.97
C PRO A 20 2.10 11.39 -4.33
N ALA A 21 1.86 10.10 -4.57
CA ALA A 21 1.91 9.53 -5.90
C ALA A 21 0.83 10.19 -6.80
N LYS A 22 1.06 10.19 -8.11
CA LYS A 22 0.16 10.83 -9.08
C LYS A 22 -0.64 9.78 -9.84
N ALA A 23 -1.87 10.14 -10.17
CA ALA A 23 -2.76 9.38 -11.04
C ALA A 23 -3.78 10.32 -11.70
N VAL A 24 -4.42 9.87 -12.76
CA VAL A 24 -5.55 10.57 -13.40
C VAL A 24 -6.86 9.76 -13.32
N VAL A 25 -8.00 10.42 -13.54
CA VAL A 25 -9.30 9.74 -13.53
C VAL A 25 -9.35 8.68 -14.63
N GLY A 26 -9.72 7.46 -14.26
CA GLY A 26 -9.83 6.30 -15.17
C GLY A 26 -8.53 5.51 -15.34
N GLU A 27 -7.42 5.96 -14.76
CA GLU A 27 -6.16 5.20 -14.74
C GLU A 27 -6.25 4.05 -13.73
N VAL A 28 -5.80 2.86 -14.14
CA VAL A 28 -5.58 1.75 -13.20
C VAL A 28 -4.19 1.92 -12.58
N VAL A 29 -4.15 2.18 -11.28
CA VAL A 29 -2.90 2.36 -10.53
C VAL A 29 -2.47 1.02 -9.92
N PRO A 30 -1.35 0.41 -10.36
CA PRO A 30 -0.84 -0.80 -9.72
C PRO A 30 -0.26 -0.48 -8.34
N VAL A 31 -0.64 -1.27 -7.33
CA VAL A 31 -0.11 -1.18 -5.96
C VAL A 31 0.52 -2.53 -5.60
N SER A 32 1.71 -2.49 -5.01
CA SER A 32 2.46 -3.68 -4.61
C SER A 32 3.03 -3.54 -3.21
N ALA A 33 3.25 -4.67 -2.55
CA ALA A 33 3.97 -4.77 -1.29
C ALA A 33 4.54 -6.19 -1.12
N ALA A 34 5.65 -6.33 -0.41
CA ALA A 34 6.12 -7.61 0.08
C ALA A 34 5.35 -7.94 1.37
N VAL A 35 4.57 -9.02 1.36
CA VAL A 35 3.77 -9.44 2.53
C VAL A 35 4.23 -10.82 2.96
N TRP A 36 4.67 -10.94 4.21
CA TRP A 36 5.29 -12.16 4.69
C TRP A 36 5.05 -12.39 6.19
N ARG A 37 5.34 -13.61 6.63
CA ARG A 37 5.32 -14.00 8.05
C ARG A 37 6.32 -15.11 8.29
N GLU A 38 6.70 -15.31 9.54
CA GLU A 38 7.46 -16.48 9.93
C GLU A 38 6.65 -17.78 9.80
N GLY A 39 7.34 -18.87 9.45
CA GLY A 39 6.74 -20.20 9.25
C GLY A 39 6.28 -20.46 7.81
N HIS A 40 5.50 -21.51 7.63
CA HIS A 40 5.10 -22.02 6.29
C HIS A 40 3.61 -21.81 5.99
N GLU A 41 2.90 -21.08 6.84
CA GLU A 41 1.49 -20.80 6.63
C GLU A 41 1.33 -19.76 5.52
N ALA A 42 0.33 -19.97 4.66
CA ALA A 42 -0.01 -19.02 3.62
C ALA A 42 -0.38 -17.65 4.20
N VAL A 43 -0.08 -16.60 3.44
CA VAL A 43 -0.42 -15.21 3.77
C VAL A 43 -1.23 -14.58 2.64
N ALA A 44 -2.10 -13.64 2.99
CA ALA A 44 -2.90 -12.87 2.06
C ALA A 44 -2.97 -11.41 2.52
N ALA A 45 -3.28 -10.50 1.60
CA ALA A 45 -3.41 -9.07 1.87
C ALA A 45 -4.64 -8.47 1.20
N THR A 46 -5.11 -7.33 1.71
CA THR A 46 -6.22 -6.56 1.15
C THR A 46 -5.79 -5.11 1.01
N LEU A 47 -5.98 -4.54 -0.19
CA LEU A 47 -5.75 -3.12 -0.43
C LEU A 47 -6.96 -2.30 0.05
N VAL A 48 -6.74 -1.42 1.02
CA VAL A 48 -7.77 -0.49 1.50
C VAL A 48 -7.61 0.86 0.80
N VAL A 49 -8.63 1.27 0.03
CA VAL A 49 -8.62 2.52 -0.75
C VAL A 49 -9.56 3.56 -0.11
N ARG A 50 -9.16 4.84 -0.12
CA ARG A 50 -9.96 5.96 0.40
C ARG A 50 -9.93 7.16 -0.55
N TYR A 51 -11.06 7.84 -0.67
CA TYR A 51 -11.18 9.13 -1.35
C TYR A 51 -11.47 10.21 -0.31
N LEU A 52 -10.63 11.25 -0.25
CA LEU A 52 -10.70 12.30 0.78
C LEU A 52 -11.29 13.63 0.25
N GLY A 53 -11.78 13.66 -1.00
CA GLY A 53 -12.28 14.88 -1.65
C GLY A 53 -11.22 15.58 -2.51
N VAL A 54 -11.46 16.86 -2.83
CA VAL A 54 -10.65 17.65 -3.78
C VAL A 54 -9.58 18.54 -3.13
N ARG A 55 -9.41 18.47 -1.80
CA ARG A 55 -8.40 19.28 -1.12
C ARG A 55 -7.02 18.73 -1.41
N TYR A 56 -6.11 19.58 -1.87
CA TYR A 56 -4.72 19.19 -2.05
C TYR A 56 -4.05 19.07 -0.66
N PRO A 57 -3.36 17.95 -0.35
CA PRO A 57 -2.64 17.80 0.90
C PRO A 57 -1.53 18.85 1.02
N HIS A 58 -1.34 19.39 2.22
CA HIS A 58 -0.22 20.28 2.55
C HIS A 58 1.02 19.48 2.94
#